data_AF-A0A7J6G3A4-F1
#
_entry.id   AF-A0A7J6G3A4-F1
#
_cell.length_a   1.000
_cell.length_b   1.000
_cell.length_c   1.000
_cell.angle_alpha   90.00
_cell.angle_beta   90.00
_cell.angle_gamma   90.00
#
_symmetry.space_group_name_H-M   'P 1'
#
loop_
_entity.id
_entity.type
_entity.pdbx_description
1 polymer ?
#
loop_
_entity_poly.entity_id
_entity_poly.type
_entity_poly.pdbx_seq_one_letter_code
_entity_poly.pdbx_strand_id
1 'polypeptide(L)'
;MEAEKSDVSRAEEFKVQANEAFKVRKYAQAIDLYTQAIEIDSQNAVYWANRSFAHLKLEEYGSAIQDASTAIEGYYRRGAAYLAMGKFKEALKDFQQVKRICPNDPDATKKLKECEKAVMKIKFEEAIAAPQSEKRSVAESIDFHTIGATPSSPSVSTQVAVAAVTVAIAAAMVMRVGTTTGIVVATILGVLLIVLGAYWWSGCIGGVRVKNRVNDLVVLALSVTTTLLKLTIHLVLICDFERHEALTLIAELLSLLSVYQFVSQLSFYVEPQYSGARIEGDTITMEFVKKMMEDFKNQKCLHKRYAFQIVLQTREMLQALPSLVDVTVPEGNHFTVCGDVHGQFYDLLNIFELNGLPSDDNPYLFNGDFVDRGSFSLEVILTLFAFKCMSPSAMYLARGNHESKSMNKIYGFEGEVRSKLNETFVELFAEVFCCLPLAHVINQKVFIVHGGLFSVDGVKLSDIRAIDRFCEPPEEGLMCELLWSDPQPSLGRGPSKRGVGLSFGGDVTKRFLQENNLDLVVRSHEVKDEGYEIEHDGKLITVFSAPNYCDQMGNKGAFIRFEAPELKPNIVTFSAVPHPDVKPMAYANNFLRMFQ
;
A
#
# COMPACT_ATOMS: atom_id res chain seq x y z
N MET A 1 3.37 55.54 -7.84
CA MET A 1 4.01 55.07 -9.09
C MET A 1 5.45 54.59 -8.90
N GLU A 2 6.37 55.31 -8.25
CA GLU A 2 7.74 54.79 -7.99
C GLU A 2 7.79 53.77 -6.85
N ALA A 3 7.11 54.00 -5.72
CA ALA A 3 7.02 53.05 -4.61
C ALA A 3 6.34 51.72 -5.02
N GLU A 4 5.21 51.82 -5.74
CA GLU A 4 4.45 50.68 -6.25
C GLU A 4 5.23 49.84 -7.28
N LYS A 5 6.11 50.48 -8.08
CA LYS A 5 7.06 49.78 -8.98
C LYS A 5 8.22 49.12 -8.22
N SER A 6 8.67 49.76 -7.14
CA SER A 6 9.71 49.21 -6.25
C SER A 6 9.23 47.93 -5.55
N ASP A 7 7.97 47.89 -5.12
CA ASP A 7 7.39 46.74 -4.43
C ASP A 7 7.17 45.55 -5.37
N VAL A 8 6.69 45.80 -6.60
CA VAL A 8 6.58 44.73 -7.63
C VAL A 8 7.95 44.15 -7.99
N SER A 9 9.00 44.98 -8.09
CA SER A 9 10.36 44.50 -8.31
C SER A 9 10.84 43.60 -7.17
N ARG A 10 10.45 43.91 -5.92
CA ARG A 10 10.81 43.12 -4.75
C ARG A 10 10.08 41.77 -4.68
N ALA A 11 8.79 41.73 -5.04
CA ALA A 11 8.04 40.48 -5.16
C ALA A 11 8.67 39.53 -6.20
N GLU A 12 9.11 40.09 -7.32
CA GLU A 12 9.81 39.35 -8.38
C GLU A 12 11.17 38.79 -7.93
N GLU A 13 11.93 39.51 -7.10
CA GLU A 13 13.16 38.98 -6.47
C GLU A 13 12.87 37.76 -5.60
N PHE A 14 11.82 37.81 -4.76
CA PHE A 14 11.41 36.67 -3.93
C PHE A 14 10.98 35.48 -4.79
N LYS A 15 10.23 35.70 -5.87
CA LYS A 15 9.89 34.65 -6.84
C LYS A 15 11.13 33.99 -7.43
N VAL A 16 12.15 34.77 -7.82
CA VAL A 16 13.39 34.21 -8.38
C VAL A 16 14.11 33.36 -7.33
N GLN A 17 14.23 33.83 -6.10
CA GLN A 17 14.82 33.07 -5.00
C GLN A 17 14.03 31.78 -4.72
N ALA A 18 12.69 31.86 -4.71
CA ALA A 18 11.81 30.71 -4.53
C ALA A 18 11.99 29.67 -5.64
N ASN A 19 12.11 30.11 -6.90
CA ASN A 19 12.40 29.23 -8.04
C ASN A 19 13.75 28.51 -7.88
N GLU A 20 14.79 29.21 -7.41
CA GLU A 20 16.09 28.59 -7.16
C GLU A 20 16.02 27.57 -6.01
N ALA A 21 15.36 27.92 -4.90
CA ALA A 21 15.09 26.99 -3.80
C ALA A 21 14.34 25.74 -4.28
N PHE A 22 13.32 25.92 -5.13
CA PHE A 22 12.56 24.82 -5.73
C PHE A 22 13.42 23.92 -6.62
N LYS A 23 14.31 24.50 -7.46
CA LYS A 23 15.22 23.74 -8.33
C LYS A 23 16.19 22.88 -7.53
N VAL A 24 16.67 23.38 -6.40
CA VAL A 24 17.51 22.62 -5.46
C VAL A 24 16.70 21.80 -4.44
N ARG A 25 15.39 21.62 -4.70
CA ARG A 25 14.46 20.76 -3.95
C ARG A 25 14.22 21.16 -2.49
N LYS A 26 14.54 22.41 -2.13
CA LYS A 26 14.19 23.02 -0.84
C LYS A 26 12.77 23.57 -0.89
N TYR A 27 11.79 22.67 -0.94
CA TYR A 27 10.40 23.03 -1.20
C TYR A 27 9.78 23.87 -0.07
N ALA A 28 10.10 23.58 1.20
CA ALA A 28 9.61 24.37 2.34
C ALA A 28 10.12 25.82 2.25
N GLN A 29 11.41 26.00 2.01
CA GLN A 29 11.99 27.33 1.78
C GLN A 29 11.37 28.03 0.56
N ALA A 30 11.09 27.29 -0.53
CA ALA A 30 10.42 27.85 -1.69
C ALA A 30 9.00 28.35 -1.35
N ILE A 31 8.25 27.62 -0.51
CA ILE A 31 6.92 28.04 -0.03
C ILE A 31 7.01 29.34 0.75
N ASP A 32 7.96 29.46 1.68
CA ASP A 32 8.15 30.69 2.48
C ASP A 32 8.48 31.91 1.59
N LEU A 33 9.34 31.71 0.59
CA LEU A 33 9.72 32.77 -0.34
C LEU A 33 8.57 33.15 -1.28
N TYR A 34 7.79 32.19 -1.78
CA TYR A 34 6.57 32.51 -2.54
C TYR A 34 5.53 33.22 -1.68
N THR A 35 5.43 32.86 -0.40
CA THR A 35 4.54 33.55 0.55
C THR A 35 4.92 35.02 0.70
N GLN A 36 6.21 35.32 0.87
CA GLN A 36 6.70 36.70 0.88
C GLN A 36 6.41 37.45 -0.43
N ALA A 37 6.51 36.78 -1.59
CA ALA A 37 6.13 37.40 -2.87
C ALA A 37 4.63 37.72 -2.95
N ILE A 38 3.77 36.79 -2.47
CA ILE A 38 2.31 36.94 -2.45
C ILE A 38 1.84 38.02 -1.47
N GLU A 39 2.51 38.17 -0.33
CA GLU A 39 2.23 39.22 0.66
C GLU A 39 2.45 40.62 0.07
N ILE A 40 3.39 40.75 -0.87
CA ILE A 40 3.70 42.02 -1.56
C ILE A 40 2.77 42.24 -2.77
N ASP A 41 2.60 41.22 -3.61
CA ASP A 41 1.71 41.26 -4.78
C ASP A 41 0.88 39.98 -4.87
N SER A 42 -0.33 40.04 -4.31
CA SER A 42 -1.25 38.91 -4.26
C SER A 42 -2.03 38.70 -5.56
N GLN A 43 -1.94 39.62 -6.54
CA GLN A 43 -2.71 39.54 -7.79
C GLN A 43 -2.02 38.70 -8.86
N ASN A 44 -0.71 38.45 -8.70
CA ASN A 44 0.03 37.64 -9.65
C ASN A 44 -0.27 36.13 -9.49
N ALA A 45 -1.05 35.59 -10.43
CA ALA A 45 -1.45 34.19 -10.45
C ALA A 45 -0.26 33.20 -10.52
N VAL A 46 0.90 33.61 -11.03
CA VAL A 46 2.09 32.75 -11.15
C VAL A 46 2.64 32.40 -9.77
N TYR A 47 2.59 33.31 -8.79
CA TYR A 47 3.13 33.05 -7.46
C TYR A 47 2.33 31.94 -6.77
N TRP A 48 0.99 32.05 -6.82
CA TRP A 48 0.07 31.02 -6.31
C TRP A 48 0.24 29.69 -7.02
N ALA A 49 0.35 29.67 -8.36
CA ALA A 49 0.54 28.44 -9.13
C ALA A 49 1.87 27.74 -8.80
N ASN A 50 2.94 28.50 -8.58
CA ASN A 50 4.24 27.94 -8.23
C ASN A 50 4.30 27.46 -6.77
N ARG A 51 3.69 28.20 -5.83
CA ARG A 51 3.58 27.77 -4.43
C ARG A 51 2.72 26.51 -4.29
N SER A 52 1.61 26.44 -5.03
CA SER A 52 0.81 25.21 -5.18
C SER A 52 1.66 24.02 -5.64
N PHE A 53 2.60 24.23 -6.57
CA PHE A 53 3.48 23.15 -7.01
C PHE A 53 4.49 22.74 -5.94
N ALA A 54 5.00 23.68 -5.13
CA ALA A 54 5.83 23.36 -3.98
C ALA A 54 5.07 22.56 -2.92
N HIS A 55 3.82 22.95 -2.61
CA HIS A 55 2.92 22.19 -1.76
C HIS A 55 2.68 20.75 -2.28
N LEU A 56 2.48 20.56 -3.58
CA LEU A 56 2.37 19.22 -4.19
C LEU A 56 3.61 18.34 -3.93
N LYS A 57 4.82 18.94 -3.93
CA LYS A 57 6.08 18.22 -3.69
C LYS A 57 6.28 17.84 -2.22
N LEU A 58 5.66 18.57 -1.30
CA LEU A 58 5.61 18.23 0.14
C LEU A 58 4.34 17.48 0.55
N GLU A 59 3.50 17.10 -0.42
CA GLU A 59 2.25 16.36 -0.17
C GLU A 59 1.20 17.12 0.64
N GLU A 60 1.33 18.45 0.66
CA GLU A 60 0.39 19.41 1.23
C GLU A 60 -0.75 19.67 0.22
N TYR A 61 -1.48 18.61 -0.15
CA TYR A 61 -2.45 18.64 -1.26
C TYR A 61 -3.62 19.61 -1.06
N GLY A 62 -4.09 19.79 0.17
CA GLY A 62 -5.13 20.76 0.53
C GLY A 62 -4.68 22.19 0.28
N SER A 63 -3.48 22.54 0.74
CA SER A 63 -2.84 23.84 0.47
C SER A 63 -2.60 24.04 -1.03
N ALA A 64 -2.14 22.99 -1.74
CA ALA A 64 -1.99 23.03 -3.18
C ALA A 64 -3.31 23.31 -3.92
N ILE A 65 -4.43 22.73 -3.48
CA ILE A 65 -5.77 22.97 -4.05
C ILE A 65 -6.23 24.41 -3.80
N GLN A 66 -6.00 24.92 -2.59
CA GLN A 66 -6.35 26.28 -2.21
C GLN A 66 -5.62 27.29 -3.08
N ASP A 67 -4.29 27.18 -3.16
CA ASP A 67 -3.45 28.04 -4.00
C ASP A 67 -3.77 27.89 -5.49
N ALA A 68 -4.01 26.68 -5.98
CA ALA A 68 -4.37 26.46 -7.37
C ALA A 68 -5.75 27.01 -7.73
N SER A 69 -6.64 27.21 -6.75
CA SER A 69 -7.98 27.76 -6.99
C SER A 69 -7.99 29.27 -7.16
N THR A 70 -6.93 29.98 -6.74
CA THR A 70 -6.80 31.43 -6.94
C THR A 70 -6.25 31.79 -8.32
N ALA A 71 -5.62 30.84 -9.03
CA ALA A 71 -5.03 31.04 -10.35
C ALA A 71 -5.88 30.42 -11.48
N ILE A 72 -6.14 31.19 -12.56
CA ILE A 72 -6.83 30.69 -13.76
C ILE A 72 -6.03 29.57 -14.44
N GLU A 73 -4.69 29.65 -14.42
CA GLU A 73 -3.80 28.59 -14.91
C GLU A 73 -3.63 27.43 -13.90
N GLY A 74 -4.23 27.57 -12.72
CA GLY A 74 -4.12 26.62 -11.61
C GLY A 74 -4.89 25.31 -11.80
N TYR A 75 -5.82 25.23 -12.77
CA TYR A 75 -6.60 24.00 -13.01
C TYR A 75 -5.73 22.75 -13.15
N TYR A 76 -4.59 22.87 -13.83
CA TYR A 76 -3.67 21.75 -13.99
C TYR A 76 -3.09 21.28 -12.63
N ARG A 77 -2.66 22.22 -11.78
CA ARG A 77 -2.10 21.94 -10.46
C ARG A 77 -3.17 21.40 -9.51
N ARG A 78 -4.37 21.98 -9.56
CA ARG A 78 -5.52 21.53 -8.77
C ARG A 78 -5.96 20.12 -9.14
N GLY A 79 -6.04 19.82 -10.44
CA GLY A 79 -6.32 18.48 -10.94
C GLY A 79 -5.27 17.45 -10.50
N ALA A 80 -3.99 17.83 -10.50
CA ALA A 80 -2.91 16.98 -9.98
C ALA A 80 -3.03 16.74 -8.46
N ALA A 81 -3.39 17.76 -7.68
CA ALA A 81 -3.60 17.62 -6.24
C ALA A 81 -4.80 16.71 -5.93
N TYR A 82 -5.93 16.91 -6.61
CA TYR A 82 -7.07 16.01 -6.49
C TYR A 82 -6.73 14.57 -6.88
N LEU A 83 -5.92 14.38 -7.94
CA LEU A 83 -5.46 13.05 -8.34
C LEU A 83 -4.64 12.37 -7.25
N ALA A 84 -3.70 13.09 -6.63
CA ALA A 84 -2.88 12.56 -5.53
C ALA A 84 -3.75 12.15 -4.33
N MET A 85 -4.80 12.91 -4.03
CA MET A 85 -5.79 12.57 -3.00
C MET A 85 -6.77 11.44 -3.40
N GLY A 86 -6.67 10.87 -4.61
CA GLY A 86 -7.63 9.88 -5.11
C GLY A 86 -9.01 10.47 -5.44
N LYS A 87 -9.15 11.80 -5.52
CA LYS A 87 -10.37 12.53 -5.89
C LYS A 87 -10.50 12.64 -7.42
N PHE A 88 -10.63 11.49 -8.08
CA PHE A 88 -10.57 11.40 -9.55
C PHE A 88 -11.72 12.13 -10.26
N LYS A 89 -12.90 12.24 -9.63
CA LYS A 89 -14.07 12.92 -10.21
C LYS A 89 -13.83 14.44 -10.26
N GLU A 90 -13.21 14.98 -9.23
CA GLU A 90 -12.80 16.38 -9.10
C GLU A 90 -11.66 16.70 -10.06
N ALA A 91 -10.63 15.85 -10.09
CA ALA A 91 -9.51 15.97 -11.02
C ALA A 91 -9.97 15.98 -12.49
N LEU A 92 -10.95 15.14 -12.83
CA LEU A 92 -11.51 15.08 -14.18
C LEU A 92 -12.12 16.42 -14.63
N LYS A 93 -12.86 17.11 -13.75
CA LYS A 93 -13.45 18.42 -14.06
C LYS A 93 -12.37 19.44 -14.42
N ASP A 94 -11.27 19.43 -13.68
CA ASP A 94 -10.14 20.34 -13.91
C ASP A 94 -9.40 20.00 -15.21
N PHE A 95 -9.11 18.72 -15.49
CA PHE A 95 -8.47 18.35 -16.75
C PHE A 95 -9.37 18.62 -17.98
N GLN A 96 -10.69 18.48 -17.85
CA GLN A 96 -11.64 18.90 -18.89
C GLN A 96 -11.59 20.41 -19.13
N GLN A 97 -11.39 21.21 -18.08
CA GLN A 97 -11.22 22.65 -18.22
C GLN A 97 -9.89 23.00 -18.87
N VAL A 98 -8.79 22.37 -18.47
CA VAL A 98 -7.47 22.53 -19.12
C VAL A 98 -7.56 22.20 -20.61
N LYS A 99 -8.20 21.10 -20.99
CA LYS A 99 -8.39 20.72 -22.40
C LYS A 99 -9.23 21.73 -23.19
N ARG A 100 -10.22 22.38 -22.56
CA ARG A 100 -11.02 23.44 -23.18
C ARG A 100 -10.20 24.71 -23.43
N ILE A 101 -9.32 25.08 -22.50
CA ILE A 101 -8.46 26.26 -22.61
C ILE A 101 -7.31 26.02 -23.60
N CYS A 102 -6.70 24.83 -23.55
CA CYS A 102 -5.56 24.42 -24.37
C CYS A 102 -5.93 23.24 -25.29
N PRO A 103 -6.74 23.43 -26.35
CA PRO A 103 -7.30 22.34 -27.15
C PRO A 103 -6.26 21.54 -27.93
N ASN A 104 -5.11 22.13 -28.25
CA ASN A 104 -4.06 21.50 -29.04
C ASN A 104 -2.91 20.94 -28.19
N ASP A 105 -2.98 21.06 -26.86
CA ASP A 105 -1.94 20.53 -25.99
C ASP A 105 -2.01 18.98 -25.92
N PRO A 106 -0.97 18.27 -26.43
CA PRO A 106 -0.95 16.82 -26.41
C PRO A 106 -0.89 16.25 -24.98
N ASP A 107 -0.24 16.95 -24.05
CA ASP A 107 -0.12 16.52 -22.66
C ASP A 107 -1.46 16.63 -21.92
N ALA A 108 -2.15 17.76 -22.07
CA ALA A 108 -3.52 17.93 -21.55
C ALA A 108 -4.47 16.86 -22.08
N THR A 109 -4.36 16.52 -23.37
CA THR A 109 -5.18 15.45 -23.99
C THR A 109 -4.89 14.08 -23.38
N LYS A 110 -3.61 13.76 -23.19
CA LYS A 110 -3.18 12.49 -22.61
C LYS A 110 -3.68 12.37 -21.16
N LYS A 111 -3.49 13.41 -20.36
CA LYS A 111 -3.89 13.44 -18.95
C LYS A 111 -5.40 13.34 -18.76
N LEU A 112 -6.18 14.04 -19.60
CA LEU A 112 -7.63 13.90 -19.59
C LEU A 112 -8.07 12.45 -19.85
N LYS A 113 -7.54 11.81 -20.89
CA LYS A 113 -7.89 10.41 -21.22
C LYS A 113 -7.52 9.43 -20.11
N GLU A 114 -6.35 9.58 -19.49
CA GLU A 114 -5.96 8.74 -18.36
C GLU A 114 -6.87 8.98 -17.15
N CYS A 115 -7.26 10.23 -16.88
CA CYS A 115 -8.23 10.54 -15.82
C CYS A 115 -9.60 9.92 -16.09
N GLU A 116 -10.11 10.00 -17.31
CA GLU A 116 -11.37 9.37 -17.73
C GLU A 116 -11.33 7.85 -17.52
N LYS A 117 -10.22 7.21 -17.91
CA LYS A 117 -10.00 5.78 -17.70
C LYS A 117 -9.99 5.43 -16.22
N ALA A 118 -9.32 6.22 -15.38
CA ALA A 118 -9.29 6.01 -13.93
C ALA A 118 -10.70 6.12 -13.31
N VAL A 119 -11.47 7.16 -13.68
CA VAL A 119 -12.86 7.35 -13.23
C VAL A 119 -13.75 6.19 -13.68
N MET A 120 -13.62 5.72 -14.92
CA MET A 120 -14.37 4.55 -15.38
C MET A 120 -14.02 3.27 -14.62
N LYS A 121 -12.73 3.04 -14.34
CA LYS A 121 -12.28 1.90 -13.52
C LYS A 121 -12.89 1.93 -12.13
N ILE A 122 -12.93 3.11 -11.49
CA ILE A 122 -13.53 3.29 -10.16
C ILE A 122 -15.02 3.01 -10.18
N LYS A 123 -15.76 3.56 -11.16
CA LYS A 123 -17.19 3.26 -11.30
C LYS A 123 -17.48 1.77 -11.47
N PHE A 124 -16.63 1.07 -12.22
CA PHE A 124 -16.74 -0.37 -12.38
C PHE A 124 -16.50 -1.10 -11.05
N GLU A 125 -15.43 -0.74 -10.33
CA GLU A 125 -15.12 -1.31 -9.01
C GLU A 125 -16.21 -1.03 -7.96
N GLU A 126 -16.73 0.21 -7.90
CA GLU A 126 -17.86 0.62 -7.05
C GLU A 126 -19.10 -0.22 -7.38
N ALA A 127 -19.36 -0.51 -8.65
CA ALA A 127 -20.53 -1.29 -9.09
C ALA A 127 -20.44 -2.79 -8.76
N ILE A 128 -19.23 -3.35 -8.62
CA ILE A 128 -19.02 -4.75 -8.24
C ILE A 128 -18.67 -4.92 -6.75
N ALA A 129 -18.54 -3.82 -6.00
CA ALA A 129 -18.18 -3.86 -4.59
C ALA A 129 -19.33 -4.49 -3.78
N ALA A 130 -19.07 -5.67 -3.21
CA ALA A 130 -19.97 -6.28 -2.24
C ALA A 130 -20.00 -5.45 -0.94
N PRO A 131 -21.14 -5.39 -0.23
CA PRO A 131 -21.22 -4.82 1.12
C PRO A 131 -20.17 -5.44 2.04
N GLN A 132 -19.55 -4.63 2.92
CA GLN A 132 -18.52 -5.09 3.85
C GLN A 132 -18.98 -6.30 4.68
N SER A 133 -20.27 -6.33 5.06
CA SER A 133 -20.92 -7.43 5.81
C SER A 133 -21.03 -8.76 5.06
N GLU A 134 -20.86 -8.76 3.73
CA GLU A 134 -20.92 -9.97 2.88
C GLU A 134 -19.54 -10.45 2.42
N LYS A 135 -18.49 -9.64 2.64
CA LYS A 135 -17.12 -10.04 2.31
C LYS A 135 -16.63 -11.07 3.34
N ARG A 136 -16.43 -12.30 2.88
CA ARG A 136 -15.68 -13.30 3.64
C ARG A 136 -14.21 -12.91 3.67
N SER A 137 -13.57 -13.13 4.82
CA SER A 137 -12.13 -12.95 4.94
C SER A 137 -11.40 -13.81 3.90
N VAL A 138 -10.42 -13.22 3.23
CA VAL A 138 -9.59 -13.98 2.29
C VAL A 138 -8.78 -15.03 3.05
N ALA A 139 -8.37 -14.70 4.28
CA ALA A 139 -7.65 -15.61 5.16
C ALA A 139 -8.45 -16.89 5.46
N GLU A 140 -9.78 -16.81 5.61
CA GLU A 140 -10.63 -17.99 5.85
C GLU A 140 -10.65 -18.99 4.67
N SER A 141 -10.29 -18.54 3.46
CA SER A 141 -10.26 -19.37 2.26
C SER A 141 -8.87 -19.95 1.95
N ILE A 142 -7.86 -19.62 2.76
CA ILE A 142 -6.45 -19.94 2.47
C ILE A 142 -5.84 -20.67 3.66
N ASP A 143 -5.46 -21.92 3.44
CA ASP A 143 -4.66 -22.70 4.37
C ASP A 143 -3.25 -22.92 3.80
N PHE A 144 -2.24 -22.26 4.38
CA PHE A 144 -0.86 -22.38 3.93
C PHE A 144 -0.23 -23.77 4.15
N HIS A 145 -0.80 -24.62 5.00
CA HIS A 145 -0.36 -26.01 5.12
C HIS A 145 -0.71 -26.82 3.87
N THR A 146 -1.84 -26.51 3.24
CA THR A 146 -2.28 -27.16 1.98
C THR A 146 -1.53 -26.65 0.75
N ILE A 147 -0.89 -25.48 0.86
CA ILE A 147 -0.08 -24.84 -0.18
C ILE A 147 1.25 -25.59 -0.33
N GLY A 148 1.30 -26.58 -1.22
CA GLY A 148 2.52 -27.32 -1.55
C GLY A 148 2.76 -28.60 -0.76
N ALA A 149 1.74 -29.13 -0.08
CA ALA A 149 1.69 -30.56 0.17
C ALA A 149 1.72 -31.28 -1.19
N THR A 150 2.64 -32.21 -1.39
CA THR A 150 2.55 -33.12 -2.54
C THR A 150 1.15 -33.73 -2.51
N PRO A 151 0.33 -33.63 -3.57
CA PRO A 151 -0.79 -34.53 -3.69
C PRO A 151 -0.20 -35.92 -3.53
N SER A 152 -0.70 -36.73 -2.59
CA SER A 152 -0.42 -38.15 -2.59
C SER A 152 -0.57 -38.60 -4.04
N SER A 153 0.53 -39.01 -4.67
CA SER A 153 0.58 -39.28 -6.10
C SER A 153 -0.64 -40.12 -6.45
N PRO A 154 -1.59 -39.62 -7.26
CA PRO A 154 -2.60 -40.51 -7.78
C PRO A 154 -1.81 -41.56 -8.56
N SER A 155 -2.12 -42.83 -8.36
CA SER A 155 -1.55 -43.87 -9.21
C SER A 155 -1.76 -43.45 -10.67
N VAL A 156 -0.87 -43.85 -11.58
CA VAL A 156 -1.01 -43.55 -13.02
C VAL A 156 -2.43 -43.89 -13.53
N SER A 157 -3.10 -44.85 -12.89
CA SER A 157 -4.50 -45.18 -13.08
C SER A 157 -5.49 -44.04 -12.83
N THR A 158 -5.30 -43.16 -11.84
CA THR A 158 -6.24 -42.08 -11.52
C THR A 158 -6.11 -40.90 -12.49
N GLN A 159 -4.90 -40.58 -12.97
CA GLN A 159 -4.69 -39.54 -13.99
C GLN A 159 -5.24 -39.97 -15.36
N VAL A 160 -5.04 -41.25 -15.71
CA VAL A 160 -5.66 -41.87 -16.90
C VAL A 160 -7.18 -41.93 -16.75
N ALA A 161 -7.70 -42.20 -15.55
CA ALA A 161 -9.14 -42.20 -15.28
C ALA A 161 -9.75 -40.81 -15.43
N VAL A 162 -9.11 -39.75 -14.92
CA VAL A 162 -9.60 -38.38 -15.10
C VAL A 162 -9.59 -37.98 -16.57
N ALA A 163 -8.50 -38.21 -17.30
CA ALA A 163 -8.43 -37.93 -18.73
C ALA A 163 -9.46 -38.76 -19.54
N ALA A 164 -9.64 -40.03 -19.21
CA ALA A 164 -10.64 -40.90 -19.84
C ALA A 164 -12.07 -40.45 -19.54
N VAL A 165 -12.35 -39.98 -18.32
CA VAL A 165 -13.65 -39.42 -17.93
C VAL A 165 -13.90 -38.10 -18.64
N THR A 166 -12.91 -37.21 -18.77
CA THR A 166 -13.03 -35.96 -19.55
C THR A 166 -13.29 -36.23 -21.03
N VAL A 167 -12.61 -37.22 -21.62
CA VAL A 167 -12.84 -37.64 -23.02
C VAL A 167 -14.21 -38.29 -23.20
N ALA A 168 -14.66 -39.11 -22.24
CA ALA A 168 -15.98 -39.73 -22.28
C ALA A 168 -17.12 -38.72 -22.13
N ILE A 169 -16.96 -37.70 -21.29
CA ILE A 169 -17.92 -36.59 -21.13
C ILE A 169 -17.94 -35.73 -22.40
N ALA A 170 -16.78 -35.40 -22.98
CA ALA A 170 -16.70 -34.67 -24.24
C ALA A 170 -17.37 -35.44 -25.40
N ALA A 171 -17.17 -36.76 -25.48
CA ALA A 171 -17.83 -37.61 -26.48
C ALA A 171 -19.34 -37.71 -26.26
N ALA A 172 -19.80 -37.81 -25.00
CA ALA A 172 -21.22 -37.86 -24.66
C ALA A 172 -21.96 -36.54 -24.97
N MET A 173 -21.30 -35.39 -24.75
CA MET A 173 -21.85 -34.07 -25.12
C MET A 173 -21.96 -33.87 -26.63
N VAL A 174 -20.94 -34.27 -27.40
CA VAL A 174 -20.95 -34.21 -28.87
C VAL A 174 -22.05 -35.10 -29.46
N MET A 175 -22.37 -36.24 -28.82
CA MET A 175 -23.41 -37.15 -29.30
C MET A 175 -24.84 -36.75 -28.90
N ARG A 176 -25.05 -35.81 -27.97
CA ARG A 176 -26.40 -35.44 -27.47
C ARG A 176 -26.88 -34.04 -27.82
N VAL A 177 -26.00 -33.08 -28.16
CA VAL A 177 -26.42 -31.68 -28.37
C VAL A 177 -26.33 -31.31 -29.84
N GLY A 178 -27.42 -31.55 -30.58
CA GLY A 178 -27.61 -31.13 -31.97
C GLY A 178 -27.99 -29.65 -32.13
N THR A 179 -27.30 -28.73 -31.43
CA THR A 179 -27.53 -27.28 -31.58
C THR A 179 -26.21 -26.51 -31.58
N THR A 180 -26.23 -25.30 -32.12
CA THR A 180 -25.10 -24.36 -32.26
C THR A 180 -24.33 -24.14 -30.96
N THR A 181 -24.98 -24.30 -29.81
CA THR A 181 -24.38 -24.24 -28.46
C THR A 181 -23.45 -25.43 -28.18
N GLY A 182 -23.80 -26.63 -28.64
CA GLY A 182 -22.96 -27.83 -28.53
C GLY A 182 -21.66 -27.70 -29.32
N ILE A 183 -21.69 -27.00 -30.46
CA ILE A 183 -20.50 -26.71 -31.27
C ILE A 183 -19.56 -25.76 -30.53
N VAL A 184 -20.10 -24.71 -29.89
CA VAL A 184 -19.29 -23.75 -29.10
C VAL A 184 -18.60 -24.45 -27.94
N VAL A 185 -19.33 -25.29 -27.19
CA VAL A 185 -18.78 -26.06 -26.07
C VAL A 185 -17.76 -27.09 -26.55
N ALA A 186 -18.03 -27.80 -27.65
CA ALA A 186 -17.07 -28.73 -28.26
C ALA A 186 -15.80 -28.04 -28.76
N THR A 187 -15.93 -26.80 -29.27
CA THR A 187 -14.77 -25.99 -29.70
C THR A 187 -13.93 -25.56 -28.50
N ILE A 188 -14.56 -25.12 -27.40
CA ILE A 188 -13.88 -24.75 -26.16
C ILE A 188 -13.18 -25.98 -25.54
N LEU A 189 -13.84 -27.14 -25.49
CA LEU A 189 -13.27 -28.38 -24.99
C LEU A 189 -12.14 -28.90 -25.89
N GLY A 190 -12.26 -28.77 -27.21
CA GLY A 190 -11.20 -29.09 -28.16
C GLY A 190 -9.96 -28.22 -27.96
N VAL A 191 -10.13 -26.92 -27.73
CA VAL A 191 -9.04 -26.00 -27.38
C VAL A 191 -8.42 -26.40 -26.03
N LEU A 192 -9.24 -26.75 -25.04
CA LEU A 192 -8.75 -27.20 -23.73
C LEU A 192 -7.91 -28.48 -23.83
N LEU A 193 -8.36 -29.46 -24.63
CA LEU A 193 -7.64 -30.71 -24.87
C LEU A 193 -6.34 -30.48 -25.64
N ILE A 194 -6.31 -29.55 -26.60
CA ILE A 194 -5.08 -29.16 -27.29
C ILE A 194 -4.10 -28.47 -26.32
N VAL A 195 -4.60 -27.62 -25.43
CA VAL A 195 -3.79 -26.94 -24.41
C VAL A 195 -3.24 -27.92 -23.37
N LEU A 196 -4.06 -28.86 -22.89
CA LEU A 196 -3.64 -29.92 -21.97
C LEU A 196 -2.68 -30.92 -22.64
N GLY A 197 -2.92 -31.25 -23.92
CA GLY A 197 -2.00 -32.06 -24.73
C GLY A 197 -0.67 -31.37 -24.99
N ALA A 198 -0.68 -30.06 -25.26
CA ALA A 198 0.53 -29.25 -25.40
C ALA A 198 1.29 -29.13 -24.06
N TYR A 199 0.59 -29.03 -22.94
CA TYR A 199 1.17 -29.08 -21.59
C TYR A 199 1.86 -30.43 -21.34
N TRP A 200 1.18 -31.54 -21.64
CA TRP A 200 1.74 -32.90 -21.56
C TRP A 200 2.97 -33.07 -22.45
N TRP A 201 2.91 -32.60 -23.70
CA TRP A 201 4.03 -32.64 -24.66
C TRP A 201 5.21 -31.74 -24.23
N SER A 202 4.95 -30.59 -23.61
CA SER A 202 5.98 -29.71 -23.05
C SER A 202 6.69 -30.32 -21.83
N GLY A 203 6.03 -31.25 -21.12
CA GLY A 203 6.64 -32.08 -20.09
C GLY A 203 7.73 -33.01 -20.63
N CYS A 204 7.58 -33.44 -21.89
CA CYS A 204 8.49 -34.37 -22.58
C CYS A 204 9.68 -33.71 -23.28
N ILE A 205 9.65 -32.40 -23.55
CA ILE A 205 10.75 -31.66 -24.22
C ILE A 205 11.48 -30.78 -23.20
N GLY A 206 12.75 -31.08 -22.95
CA GLY A 206 13.61 -30.39 -21.98
C GLY A 206 14.05 -28.98 -22.39
N GLY A 207 13.15 -28.00 -22.35
CA GLY A 207 13.46 -26.58 -22.62
C GLY A 207 12.74 -25.59 -21.69
N VAL A 208 13.49 -24.92 -20.81
CA VAL A 208 13.01 -24.07 -19.69
C VAL A 208 12.16 -22.87 -20.15
N ARG A 209 12.48 -22.26 -21.29
CA ARG A 209 11.81 -21.02 -21.75
C ARG A 209 10.41 -21.25 -22.33
N VAL A 210 10.12 -22.48 -22.76
CA VAL A 210 8.82 -22.87 -23.33
C VAL A 210 7.84 -23.25 -22.19
N LYS A 211 8.31 -23.89 -21.11
CA LYS A 211 7.49 -24.28 -19.95
C LYS A 211 6.81 -23.10 -19.25
N ASN A 212 7.52 -22.00 -18.97
CA ASN A 212 6.94 -20.87 -18.24
C ASN A 212 5.83 -20.16 -19.05
N ARG A 213 6.05 -19.92 -20.36
CA ARG A 213 5.01 -19.35 -21.23
C ARG A 213 3.80 -20.27 -21.36
N VAL A 214 4.02 -21.59 -21.41
CA VAL A 214 2.94 -22.59 -21.49
C VAL A 214 2.14 -22.62 -20.18
N ASN A 215 2.78 -22.53 -19.01
CA ASN A 215 2.07 -22.43 -17.73
C ASN A 215 1.21 -21.16 -17.64
N ASP A 216 1.75 -20.00 -18.02
CA ASP A 216 0.99 -18.74 -18.02
C ASP A 216 -0.18 -18.79 -19.01
N LEU A 217 0.02 -19.40 -20.19
CA LEU A 217 -1.04 -19.64 -21.19
C LEU A 217 -2.10 -20.62 -20.68
N VAL A 218 -1.71 -21.64 -19.92
CA VAL A 218 -2.63 -22.62 -19.33
C VAL A 218 -3.46 -21.98 -18.21
N VAL A 219 -2.84 -21.18 -17.34
CA VAL A 219 -3.55 -20.45 -16.28
C VAL A 219 -4.50 -19.40 -16.88
N LEU A 220 -4.06 -18.68 -17.91
CA LEU A 220 -4.91 -17.74 -18.65
C LEU A 220 -6.06 -18.44 -19.36
N ALA A 221 -5.78 -19.56 -20.04
CA ALA A 221 -6.80 -20.35 -20.73
C ALA A 221 -7.83 -20.91 -19.73
N LEU A 222 -7.39 -21.43 -18.58
CA LEU A 222 -8.27 -21.91 -17.51
C LEU A 222 -9.11 -20.77 -16.93
N SER A 223 -8.53 -19.60 -16.66
CA SER A 223 -9.26 -18.42 -16.16
C SER A 223 -10.34 -17.93 -17.14
N VAL A 224 -10.00 -17.84 -18.43
CA VAL A 224 -10.95 -17.49 -19.50
C VAL A 224 -12.05 -18.55 -19.61
N THR A 225 -11.69 -19.83 -19.53
CA THR A 225 -12.64 -20.95 -19.59
C THR A 225 -13.59 -20.91 -18.38
N THR A 226 -13.09 -20.69 -17.17
CA THR A 226 -13.92 -20.57 -15.95
C THR A 226 -14.86 -19.36 -16.03
N THR A 227 -14.41 -18.24 -16.61
CA THR A 227 -15.25 -17.05 -16.81
C THR A 227 -16.36 -17.33 -17.82
N LEU A 228 -16.04 -17.96 -18.95
CA LEU A 228 -17.01 -18.40 -19.96
C LEU A 228 -17.97 -19.45 -19.40
N LEU A 229 -17.50 -20.32 -18.52
CA LEU A 229 -18.29 -21.35 -17.85
C LEU A 229 -19.29 -20.73 -16.87
N LYS A 230 -18.86 -19.74 -16.06
CA LYS A 230 -19.73 -18.95 -15.18
C LYS A 230 -20.78 -18.17 -15.98
N LEU A 231 -20.40 -17.58 -17.11
CA LEU A 231 -21.33 -16.89 -18.00
C LEU A 231 -22.37 -17.85 -18.59
N THR A 232 -21.94 -19.04 -19.00
CA THR A 232 -22.79 -20.11 -19.53
C THR A 232 -23.74 -20.64 -18.45
N ILE A 233 -23.27 -20.84 -17.22
CA ILE A 233 -24.13 -21.19 -16.07
C ILE A 233 -25.21 -20.13 -15.85
N HIS A 234 -24.83 -18.85 -15.87
CA HIS A 234 -25.78 -17.76 -15.70
C HIS A 234 -26.82 -17.75 -16.83
N LEU A 235 -26.40 -17.95 -18.08
CA LEU A 235 -27.29 -18.04 -19.23
C LEU A 235 -28.23 -19.26 -19.16
N VAL A 236 -27.75 -20.41 -18.69
CA VAL A 236 -28.55 -21.64 -18.49
C VAL A 236 -29.54 -21.49 -17.33
N LEU A 237 -29.20 -20.74 -16.28
CA LEU A 237 -30.12 -20.43 -15.18
C LEU A 237 -31.19 -19.38 -15.57
N ILE A 238 -30.93 -18.55 -16.58
CA ILE A 238 -31.87 -17.54 -17.11
C ILE A 238 -32.83 -18.16 -18.13
N CYS A 239 -32.41 -19.18 -18.89
CA CYS A 239 -33.25 -19.88 -19.85
C CYS A 239 -33.89 -21.11 -19.20
N ASP A 240 -35.22 -21.10 -19.04
CA ASP A 240 -36.04 -22.16 -18.42
C ASP A 240 -35.87 -23.53 -19.11
N PHE A 241 -34.80 -24.27 -18.76
CA PHE A 241 -34.53 -25.62 -19.24
C PHE A 241 -35.19 -26.67 -18.33
N GLU A 242 -35.67 -27.77 -18.91
CA GLU A 242 -36.28 -28.86 -18.16
C GLU A 242 -35.34 -29.39 -17.06
N ARG A 243 -35.85 -29.46 -15.82
CA ARG A 243 -35.11 -29.67 -14.55
C ARG A 243 -34.05 -30.77 -14.56
N HIS A 244 -34.18 -31.80 -15.40
CA HIS A 244 -33.31 -32.97 -15.38
C HIS A 244 -31.99 -32.78 -16.15
N GLU A 245 -31.99 -32.01 -17.24
CA GLU A 245 -30.76 -31.71 -18.00
C GLU A 245 -29.88 -30.68 -17.28
N ALA A 246 -30.50 -29.70 -16.63
CA ALA A 246 -29.80 -28.69 -15.83
C ALA A 246 -29.04 -29.29 -14.64
N LEU A 247 -29.61 -30.27 -13.94
CA LEU A 247 -28.96 -30.95 -12.79
C LEU A 247 -27.72 -31.73 -13.21
N THR A 248 -27.74 -32.34 -14.39
CA THR A 248 -26.62 -33.13 -14.93
C THR A 248 -25.48 -32.20 -15.35
N LEU A 249 -25.82 -31.09 -16.01
CA LEU A 249 -24.87 -30.03 -16.36
C LEU A 249 -24.22 -29.42 -15.11
N ILE A 250 -25.00 -29.14 -14.05
CA ILE A 250 -24.49 -28.61 -12.77
C ILE A 250 -23.51 -29.59 -12.11
N ALA A 251 -23.79 -30.89 -12.12
CA ALA A 251 -22.89 -31.91 -11.58
C ALA A 251 -21.56 -32.00 -12.37
N GLU A 252 -21.62 -31.87 -13.69
CA GLU A 252 -20.44 -31.83 -14.58
C GLU A 252 -19.63 -30.52 -14.47
N LEU A 253 -20.30 -29.41 -14.12
CA LEU A 253 -19.66 -28.13 -13.84
C LEU A 253 -18.94 -28.11 -12.48
N LEU A 254 -19.50 -28.80 -11.47
CA LEU A 254 -18.87 -28.97 -10.16
C LEU A 254 -17.58 -29.81 -10.24
N SER A 255 -17.48 -30.75 -11.18
CA SER A 255 -16.25 -31.51 -11.41
C SER A 255 -15.18 -30.72 -12.19
N LEU A 256 -15.55 -29.74 -13.02
CA LEU A 256 -14.61 -28.78 -13.59
C LEU A 256 -14.06 -27.79 -12.54
N LEU A 257 -14.89 -27.42 -11.57
CA LEU A 257 -14.47 -26.64 -10.39
C LEU A 257 -13.44 -27.38 -9.54
N SER A 258 -13.57 -28.70 -9.36
CA SER A 258 -12.57 -29.49 -8.62
C SER A 258 -11.24 -29.59 -9.37
N VAL A 259 -11.25 -29.62 -10.71
CA VAL A 259 -10.03 -29.53 -11.53
C VAL A 259 -9.38 -28.14 -11.41
N TYR A 260 -10.15 -27.05 -11.41
CA TYR A 260 -9.63 -25.71 -11.13
C TYR A 260 -9.01 -25.62 -9.73
N GLN A 261 -9.66 -26.20 -8.73
CA GLN A 261 -9.16 -26.24 -7.36
C GLN A 261 -7.86 -27.04 -7.28
N PHE A 262 -7.75 -28.16 -7.99
CA PHE A 262 -6.52 -28.93 -8.12
C PHE A 262 -5.40 -28.18 -8.86
N VAL A 263 -5.70 -27.46 -9.94
CA VAL A 263 -4.70 -26.63 -10.66
C VAL A 263 -4.28 -25.41 -9.85
N SER A 264 -5.19 -24.82 -9.06
CA SER A 264 -4.84 -23.76 -8.11
C SER A 264 -3.87 -24.30 -7.04
N GLN A 265 -4.08 -25.52 -6.55
CA GLN A 265 -3.16 -26.19 -5.61
C GLN A 265 -1.79 -26.50 -6.22
N LEU A 266 -1.70 -26.73 -7.54
CA LEU A 266 -0.42 -26.88 -8.25
C LEU A 266 0.40 -25.59 -8.32
N SER A 267 -0.22 -24.40 -8.25
CA SER A 267 0.47 -23.10 -8.27
C SER A 267 1.19 -22.74 -6.95
N PHE A 268 1.09 -23.63 -5.97
CA PHE A 268 1.51 -23.44 -4.58
C PHE A 268 2.53 -24.47 -4.09
N TYR A 269 2.88 -25.43 -4.94
CA TYR A 269 3.98 -26.36 -4.71
C TYR A 269 5.31 -25.63 -4.66
N VAL A 270 6.03 -25.73 -3.53
CA VAL A 270 7.39 -25.19 -3.45
C VAL A 270 8.28 -26.06 -4.33
N GLU A 271 8.63 -25.56 -5.50
CA GLU A 271 9.30 -26.40 -6.47
C GLU A 271 10.72 -26.77 -6.00
N PRO A 272 11.25 -27.95 -6.36
CA PRO A 272 12.60 -28.38 -5.96
C PRO A 272 13.70 -27.40 -6.35
N GLN A 273 13.49 -26.64 -7.43
CA GLN A 273 14.42 -25.59 -7.88
C GLN A 273 14.39 -24.32 -7.04
N TYR A 274 13.38 -24.12 -6.17
CA TYR A 274 13.33 -22.95 -5.30
C TYR A 274 14.47 -23.04 -4.27
N SER A 275 15.37 -22.05 -4.31
CA SER A 275 16.59 -22.00 -3.49
C SER A 275 16.63 -20.80 -2.54
N GLY A 276 15.50 -20.09 -2.41
CA GLY A 276 15.35 -19.00 -1.45
C GLY A 276 15.10 -19.50 -0.03
N ALA A 277 14.90 -18.56 0.89
CA ALA A 277 14.58 -18.82 2.29
C ALA A 277 13.34 -19.72 2.44
N ARG A 278 13.42 -20.70 3.35
CA ARG A 278 12.36 -21.67 3.63
C ARG A 278 11.99 -21.63 5.10
N ILE A 279 10.69 -21.62 5.40
CA ILE A 279 10.18 -21.84 6.75
C ILE A 279 9.98 -23.34 6.92
N GLU A 280 10.66 -23.92 7.90
CA GLU A 280 10.50 -25.33 8.28
C GLU A 280 9.44 -25.42 9.39
N GLY A 281 8.32 -26.10 9.11
CA GLY A 281 7.18 -26.13 10.01
C GLY A 281 6.46 -24.78 10.14
N ASP A 282 6.02 -24.45 11.35
CA ASP A 282 5.15 -23.29 11.61
C ASP A 282 5.87 -22.11 12.28
N THR A 283 7.13 -22.31 12.69
CA THR A 283 7.91 -21.33 13.43
C THR A 283 8.82 -20.54 12.51
N ILE A 284 8.67 -19.21 12.50
CA ILE A 284 9.60 -18.32 11.81
C ILE A 284 10.81 -18.10 12.71
N THR A 285 12.00 -18.46 12.22
CA THR A 285 13.26 -18.40 12.98
C THR A 285 14.15 -17.24 12.53
N MET A 286 15.06 -16.80 13.39
CA MET A 286 16.08 -15.79 13.04
C MET A 286 16.93 -16.21 11.83
N GLU A 287 17.23 -17.51 11.67
CA GLU A 287 17.96 -18.02 10.51
C GLU A 287 17.16 -17.82 9.21
N PHE A 288 15.86 -18.13 9.22
CA PHE A 288 14.98 -17.85 8.09
C PHE A 288 14.93 -16.34 7.79
N VAL A 289 14.72 -15.49 8.79
CA VAL A 289 14.61 -14.04 8.59
C VAL A 289 15.91 -13.47 7.99
N LYS A 290 17.07 -13.87 8.51
CA LYS A 290 18.38 -13.48 7.95
C LYS A 290 18.55 -13.93 6.50
N LYS A 291 18.19 -15.18 6.19
CA LYS A 291 18.27 -15.70 4.82
C LYS A 291 17.31 -14.97 3.87
N MET A 292 16.11 -14.65 4.34
CA MET A 292 15.09 -13.92 3.58
C MET A 292 15.54 -12.50 3.28
N MET A 293 16.08 -11.78 4.27
CA MET A 293 16.64 -10.44 4.06
C MET A 293 17.79 -10.45 3.06
N GLU A 294 18.66 -11.46 3.11
CA GLU A 294 19.75 -11.63 2.12
C GLU A 294 19.20 -11.92 0.72
N ASP A 295 18.15 -12.75 0.60
CA ASP A 295 17.49 -12.98 -0.69
C ASP A 295 16.86 -11.71 -1.25
N PHE A 296 16.16 -10.92 -0.43
CA PHE A 296 15.59 -9.63 -0.81
C PHE A 296 16.67 -8.62 -1.20
N LYS A 297 17.79 -8.55 -0.47
CA LYS A 297 18.95 -7.71 -0.80
C LYS A 297 19.52 -8.04 -2.18
N ASN A 298 19.41 -9.30 -2.59
CA ASN A 298 19.80 -9.79 -3.91
C ASN A 298 18.64 -9.83 -4.93
N GLN A 299 17.54 -9.12 -4.67
CA GLN A 299 16.36 -9.00 -5.54
C GLN A 299 15.70 -10.35 -5.89
N LYS A 300 15.77 -11.34 -4.99
CA LYS A 300 15.03 -12.60 -5.12
C LYS A 300 13.69 -12.49 -4.40
N CYS A 301 12.66 -13.09 -4.97
CA CYS A 301 11.34 -13.14 -4.34
C CYS A 301 11.24 -14.30 -3.33
N LEU A 302 10.52 -14.05 -2.22
CA LEU A 302 10.08 -15.10 -1.31
C LEU A 302 9.00 -15.94 -2.00
N HIS A 303 9.03 -17.26 -1.80
CA HIS A 303 7.99 -18.14 -2.34
C HIS A 303 6.62 -17.80 -1.73
N LYS A 304 5.56 -17.85 -2.55
CA LYS A 304 4.18 -17.49 -2.16
C LYS A 304 3.69 -18.24 -0.92
N ARG A 305 4.08 -19.51 -0.75
CA ARG A 305 3.78 -20.30 0.46
C ARG A 305 4.23 -19.60 1.74
N TYR A 306 5.50 -19.20 1.80
CA TYR A 306 6.08 -18.59 2.98
C TYR A 306 5.56 -17.15 3.18
N ALA A 307 5.28 -16.44 2.09
CA ALA A 307 4.60 -15.15 2.17
C ALA A 307 3.19 -15.28 2.78
N PHE A 308 2.38 -16.27 2.34
CA PHE A 308 1.07 -16.52 2.96
C PHE A 308 1.20 -16.87 4.43
N GLN A 309 2.12 -17.77 4.79
CA GLN A 309 2.38 -18.14 6.17
C GLN A 309 2.69 -16.92 7.06
N ILE A 310 3.62 -16.05 6.63
CA ILE A 310 3.98 -14.83 7.36
C ILE A 310 2.77 -13.91 7.52
N VAL A 311 2.04 -13.63 6.43
CA VAL A 311 0.95 -12.64 6.44
C VAL A 311 -0.25 -13.15 7.25
N LEU A 312 -0.60 -14.44 7.13
CA LEU A 312 -1.70 -15.06 7.89
C LEU A 312 -1.39 -15.12 9.39
N GLN A 313 -0.18 -15.55 9.78
CA GLN A 313 0.23 -15.54 11.19
C GLN A 313 0.25 -14.11 11.76
N THR A 314 0.73 -13.13 10.98
CA THR A 314 0.72 -11.72 11.39
C THR A 314 -0.71 -11.22 11.62
N ARG A 315 -1.65 -11.55 10.73
CA ARG A 315 -3.06 -11.19 10.88
C ARG A 315 -3.63 -11.64 12.23
N GLU A 316 -3.43 -12.91 12.58
CA GLU A 316 -3.90 -13.49 13.84
C GLU A 316 -3.33 -12.73 15.04
N MET A 317 -2.02 -12.46 15.03
CA MET A 317 -1.35 -11.71 16.09
C MET A 317 -1.88 -10.28 16.23
N LEU A 318 -2.03 -9.56 15.11
CA LEU A 318 -2.49 -8.16 15.12
C LEU A 318 -3.96 -8.04 15.49
N GLN A 319 -4.80 -8.99 15.06
CA GLN A 319 -6.24 -9.01 15.38
C GLN A 319 -6.49 -9.15 16.88
N ALA A 320 -5.61 -9.86 17.60
CA ALA A 320 -5.69 -10.03 19.05
C ALA A 320 -5.27 -8.78 19.85
N LEU A 321 -4.62 -7.79 19.23
CA LEU A 321 -4.16 -6.59 19.91
C LEU A 321 -5.28 -5.55 20.09
N PRO A 322 -5.21 -4.70 21.14
CA PRO A 322 -6.05 -3.52 21.24
C PRO A 322 -5.66 -2.45 20.20
N SER A 323 -6.54 -1.47 19.98
CA SER A 323 -6.27 -0.36 19.05
C SER A 323 -5.20 0.61 19.58
N LEU A 324 -4.99 0.64 20.90
CA LEU A 324 -3.86 1.29 21.56
C LEU A 324 -3.10 0.26 22.38
N VAL A 325 -1.82 0.06 22.04
CA VAL A 325 -0.94 -0.93 22.68
C VAL A 325 -0.09 -0.27 23.77
N ASP A 326 -0.20 -0.75 24.99
CA ASP A 326 0.68 -0.35 26.09
C ASP A 326 1.99 -1.17 26.04
N VAL A 327 3.13 -0.48 26.09
CA VAL A 327 4.47 -1.05 26.03
C VAL A 327 5.16 -0.78 27.36
N THR A 328 5.60 -1.84 28.03
CA THR A 328 6.43 -1.72 29.25
C THR A 328 7.89 -1.99 28.90
N VAL A 329 8.75 -1.00 29.14
CA VAL A 329 10.21 -1.08 29.01
C VAL A 329 10.78 -1.17 30.43
N PRO A 330 11.35 -2.33 30.83
CA PRO A 330 11.98 -2.50 32.13
C PRO A 330 13.15 -1.54 32.35
N GLU A 331 13.45 -1.23 33.62
CA GLU A 331 14.62 -0.42 33.99
C GLU A 331 15.93 -1.04 33.45
N GLY A 332 16.77 -0.21 32.81
CA GLY A 332 18.00 -0.65 32.16
C GLY A 332 17.83 -1.25 30.76
N ASN A 333 16.59 -1.37 30.27
CA ASN A 333 16.30 -1.76 28.89
C ASN A 333 15.94 -0.54 28.04
N HIS A 334 16.01 -0.72 26.73
CA HIS A 334 15.67 0.31 25.75
C HIS A 334 14.59 -0.14 24.76
N PHE A 335 14.05 0.84 24.03
CA PHE A 335 13.05 0.65 23.00
C PHE A 335 13.31 1.63 21.84
N THR A 336 13.36 1.12 20.61
CA THR A 336 13.62 1.95 19.42
C THR A 336 12.34 2.28 18.68
N VAL A 337 12.16 3.55 18.29
CA VAL A 337 11.03 4.03 17.48
C VAL A 337 11.57 4.53 16.14
N CYS A 338 11.11 3.91 15.07
CA CYS A 338 11.31 4.35 13.69
C CYS A 338 10.02 5.00 13.17
N GLY A 339 10.17 6.00 12.32
CA GLY A 339 9.06 6.56 11.54
C GLY A 339 8.88 5.82 10.21
N ASP A 340 8.41 6.56 9.22
CA ASP A 340 8.08 6.08 7.87
C ASP A 340 9.32 5.48 7.20
N VAL A 341 9.14 4.40 6.44
CA VAL A 341 10.20 3.72 5.67
C VAL A 341 9.85 3.68 4.18
N HIS A 342 8.56 3.69 3.82
CA HIS A 342 8.08 3.82 2.45
C HIS A 342 8.80 2.94 1.42
N GLY A 343 8.89 1.64 1.69
CA GLY A 343 9.48 0.68 0.76
C GLY A 343 10.96 0.89 0.46
N GLN A 344 11.69 1.64 1.28
CA GLN A 344 13.14 1.79 1.19
C GLN A 344 13.86 0.63 1.92
N PHE A 345 13.73 -0.58 1.36
CA PHE A 345 14.23 -1.81 1.98
C PHE A 345 15.73 -1.79 2.33
N TYR A 346 16.56 -1.16 1.50
CA TYR A 346 18.00 -1.11 1.73
C TYR A 346 18.35 -0.18 2.91
N ASP A 347 17.59 0.89 3.11
CA ASP A 347 17.71 1.76 4.28
C ASP A 347 17.18 1.08 5.54
N LEU A 348 16.13 0.25 5.44
CA LEU A 348 15.70 -0.61 6.54
C LEU A 348 16.82 -1.55 7.02
N LEU A 349 17.55 -2.18 6.08
CA LEU A 349 18.71 -3.00 6.43
C LEU A 349 19.81 -2.17 7.10
N ASN A 350 20.04 -0.93 6.64
CA ASN A 350 20.99 -0.02 7.25
C ASN A 350 20.60 0.35 8.69
N ILE A 351 19.30 0.57 8.98
CA ILE A 351 18.82 0.77 10.37
C ILE A 351 19.23 -0.43 11.23
N PHE A 352 19.00 -1.66 10.76
CA PHE A 352 19.36 -2.86 11.51
C PHE A 352 20.87 -3.09 11.63
N GLU A 353 21.66 -2.64 10.66
CA GLU A 353 23.13 -2.67 10.74
C GLU A 353 23.66 -1.67 11.78
N LEU A 354 23.08 -0.46 11.82
CA LEU A 354 23.47 0.61 12.74
C LEU A 354 22.99 0.38 14.18
N ASN A 355 21.80 -0.19 14.36
CA ASN A 355 21.12 -0.25 15.66
C ASN A 355 20.84 -1.70 16.13
N GLY A 356 21.35 -2.68 15.41
CA GLY A 356 21.16 -4.10 15.70
C GLY A 356 19.81 -4.64 15.23
N LEU A 357 19.75 -5.95 14.99
CA LEU A 357 18.53 -6.63 14.58
C LEU A 357 17.47 -6.60 15.70
N PRO A 358 16.17 -6.65 15.34
CA PRO A 358 15.10 -6.85 16.32
C PRO A 358 15.27 -8.14 17.11
N SER A 359 15.20 -8.02 18.43
CA SER A 359 15.19 -9.14 19.39
C SER A 359 14.44 -8.71 20.65
N ASP A 360 14.21 -9.63 21.59
CA ASP A 360 13.57 -9.29 22.88
C ASP A 360 14.39 -8.25 23.67
N ASP A 361 15.71 -8.25 23.52
CA ASP A 361 16.62 -7.28 24.12
C ASP A 361 16.80 -6.01 23.27
N ASN A 362 16.27 -5.98 22.05
CA ASN A 362 16.37 -4.85 21.13
C ASN A 362 15.03 -4.63 20.39
N PRO A 363 13.97 -4.24 21.10
CA PRO A 363 12.65 -4.10 20.51
C PRO A 363 12.52 -2.82 19.66
N TYR A 364 11.74 -2.93 18.59
CA TYR A 364 11.43 -1.83 17.67
C TYR A 364 9.93 -1.58 17.57
N LEU A 365 9.56 -0.31 17.43
CA LEU A 365 8.30 0.14 16.86
C LEU A 365 8.56 0.82 15.53
N PHE A 366 7.92 0.36 14.46
CA PHE A 366 7.79 1.12 13.22
C PHE A 366 6.44 1.82 13.21
N ASN A 367 6.46 3.14 13.16
CA ASN A 367 5.30 4.00 13.39
C ASN A 367 4.55 4.34 12.09
N GLY A 368 4.05 3.30 11.40
CA GLY A 368 3.30 3.42 10.15
C GLY A 368 4.14 3.70 8.91
N ASP A 369 3.47 3.68 7.75
CA ASP A 369 4.01 4.04 6.44
C ASP A 369 5.24 3.21 6.06
N PHE A 370 5.04 1.90 6.08
CA PHE A 370 6.05 0.92 5.70
C PHE A 370 6.17 0.80 4.17
N VAL A 371 5.04 0.99 3.48
CA VAL A 371 4.86 0.71 2.06
C VAL A 371 4.58 1.99 1.25
N ASP A 372 4.34 1.79 -0.04
CA ASP A 372 4.14 2.82 -1.05
C ASP A 372 5.37 3.67 -1.30
N ARG A 373 5.37 4.39 -2.43
CA ARG A 373 6.46 5.29 -2.86
C ARG A 373 7.72 4.56 -3.26
N GLY A 374 8.46 3.96 -2.32
CA GLY A 374 9.59 3.11 -2.63
C GLY A 374 9.15 1.84 -3.36
N SER A 375 10.06 1.32 -4.19
CA SER A 375 9.77 0.18 -5.07
C SER A 375 10.21 -1.17 -4.50
N PHE A 376 10.47 -1.21 -3.19
CA PHE A 376 10.79 -2.41 -2.42
C PHE A 376 9.87 -2.55 -1.20
N SER A 377 8.60 -2.15 -1.36
CA SER A 377 7.60 -2.16 -0.29
C SER A 377 7.28 -3.59 0.17
N LEU A 378 7.26 -4.55 -0.77
CA LEU A 378 6.98 -5.94 -0.42
C LEU A 378 8.09 -6.55 0.45
N GLU A 379 9.35 -6.23 0.14
CA GLU A 379 10.50 -6.69 0.92
C GLU A 379 10.51 -6.08 2.33
N VAL A 380 10.17 -4.80 2.47
CA VAL A 380 10.00 -4.13 3.77
C VAL A 380 8.92 -4.84 4.59
N ILE A 381 7.69 -4.91 4.08
CA ILE A 381 6.55 -5.38 4.89
C ILE A 381 6.69 -6.85 5.29
N LEU A 382 7.17 -7.71 4.39
CA LEU A 382 7.41 -9.12 4.71
C LEU A 382 8.53 -9.29 5.75
N THR A 383 9.55 -8.42 5.73
CA THR A 383 10.61 -8.44 6.75
C THR A 383 10.08 -8.02 8.12
N LEU A 384 9.32 -6.94 8.20
CA LEU A 384 8.70 -6.47 9.44
C LEU A 384 7.73 -7.52 10.02
N PHE A 385 6.89 -8.10 9.17
CA PHE A 385 5.97 -9.17 9.57
C PHE A 385 6.70 -10.44 10.02
N ALA A 386 7.78 -10.83 9.34
CA ALA A 386 8.55 -12.00 9.76
C ALA A 386 9.21 -11.79 11.13
N PHE A 387 9.72 -10.59 11.43
CA PHE A 387 10.19 -10.26 12.79
C PHE A 387 9.06 -10.30 13.82
N LYS A 388 7.86 -9.80 13.47
CA LYS A 388 6.67 -9.88 14.34
C LYS A 388 6.29 -11.32 14.67
N CYS A 389 6.28 -12.21 13.66
CA CYS A 389 5.98 -13.62 13.86
C CYS A 389 7.09 -14.36 14.61
N MET A 390 8.36 -13.99 14.40
CA MET A 390 9.51 -14.60 15.08
C MET A 390 9.53 -14.27 16.58
N SER A 391 9.35 -12.99 16.93
CA SER A 391 9.18 -12.55 18.32
C SER A 391 8.19 -11.38 18.37
N PRO A 392 6.97 -11.60 18.90
CA PRO A 392 5.96 -10.56 19.04
C PRO A 392 6.37 -9.40 19.96
N SER A 393 7.30 -9.62 20.90
CA SER A 393 7.87 -8.60 21.80
C SER A 393 9.04 -7.84 21.19
N ALA A 394 9.68 -8.37 20.13
CA ALA A 394 10.77 -7.69 19.44
C ALA A 394 10.29 -6.64 18.42
N MET A 395 9.05 -6.76 17.92
CA MET A 395 8.54 -5.94 16.83
C MET A 395 7.11 -5.45 17.10
N TYR A 396 6.95 -4.13 17.05
CA TYR A 396 5.69 -3.41 17.16
C TYR A 396 5.47 -2.63 15.86
N LEU A 397 4.21 -2.58 15.41
CA LEU A 397 3.83 -1.98 14.14
C LEU A 397 2.59 -1.12 14.40
N ALA A 398 2.67 0.18 14.16
CA ALA A 398 1.50 1.06 14.14
C ALA A 398 1.00 1.23 12.70
N ARG A 399 -0.29 1.46 12.53
CA ARG A 399 -0.88 1.79 11.23
C ARG A 399 -0.50 3.23 10.85
N GLY A 400 -0.04 3.43 9.62
CA GLY A 400 0.05 4.74 8.98
C GLY A 400 -1.09 4.96 7.98
N ASN A 401 -1.14 6.14 7.35
CA ASN A 401 -2.16 6.40 6.33
C ASN A 401 -1.91 5.60 5.04
N HIS A 402 -0.66 5.21 4.76
CA HIS A 402 -0.31 4.36 3.63
C HIS A 402 -0.62 2.88 3.84
N GLU A 403 -0.97 2.42 5.04
CA GLU A 403 -1.57 1.09 5.25
C GLU A 403 -3.10 1.13 5.04
N SER A 404 -3.51 1.64 3.88
CA SER A 404 -4.90 1.77 3.45
C SER A 404 -5.06 1.48 1.96
N LYS A 405 -6.22 0.92 1.59
CA LYS A 405 -6.52 0.58 0.19
C LYS A 405 -6.50 1.81 -0.72
N SER A 406 -6.97 2.95 -0.23
CA SER A 406 -7.02 4.20 -1.01
C SER A 406 -5.63 4.65 -1.42
N MET A 407 -4.64 4.55 -0.52
CA MET A 407 -3.26 4.93 -0.80
C MET A 407 -2.54 3.88 -1.64
N ASN A 408 -2.64 2.60 -1.28
CA ASN A 408 -1.91 1.52 -1.95
C ASN A 408 -2.23 1.40 -3.44
N LYS A 409 -3.48 1.69 -3.81
CA LYS A 409 -3.96 1.68 -5.20
C LYS A 409 -3.27 2.74 -6.07
N ILE A 410 -2.85 3.84 -5.46
CA ILE A 410 -2.32 5.01 -6.15
C ILE A 410 -0.79 5.02 -6.08
N TYR A 411 -0.23 4.72 -4.92
CA TYR A 411 1.17 4.98 -4.59
C TYR A 411 2.12 3.77 -4.68
N GLY A 412 1.62 2.64 -5.18
CA GLY A 412 2.47 1.60 -5.77
C GLY A 412 2.44 0.25 -5.09
N PHE A 413 2.08 0.15 -3.81
CA PHE A 413 2.10 -1.12 -3.11
C PHE A 413 1.15 -2.15 -3.75
N GLU A 414 -0.07 -1.75 -4.13
CA GLU A 414 -1.00 -2.66 -4.82
C GLU A 414 -0.39 -3.18 -6.14
N GLY A 415 0.22 -2.29 -6.92
CA GLY A 415 0.86 -2.66 -8.18
C GLY A 415 2.08 -3.58 -7.98
N GLU A 416 2.86 -3.34 -6.92
CA GLU A 416 4.04 -4.13 -6.58
C GLU A 416 3.63 -5.54 -6.14
N VAL A 417 2.61 -5.65 -5.27
CA VAL A 417 2.05 -6.94 -4.83
C VAL A 417 1.48 -7.72 -6.00
N ARG A 418 0.69 -7.08 -6.89
CA ARG A 418 0.18 -7.75 -8.11
C ARG A 418 1.31 -8.26 -9.00
N SER A 419 2.40 -7.50 -9.11
CA SER A 419 3.55 -7.85 -9.95
C SER A 419 4.41 -8.97 -9.38
N LYS A 420 4.69 -8.95 -8.07
CA LYS A 420 5.62 -9.89 -7.41
C LYS A 420 4.90 -11.12 -6.86
N LEU A 421 3.61 -11.01 -6.52
CA LEU A 421 2.77 -12.07 -5.97
C LEU A 421 1.53 -12.34 -6.83
N ASN A 422 0.33 -11.90 -6.41
CA ASN A 422 -0.94 -12.02 -7.14
C ASN A 422 -2.05 -11.15 -6.48
N GLU A 423 -3.24 -11.14 -7.08
CA GLU A 423 -4.42 -10.40 -6.59
C GLU A 423 -4.85 -10.79 -5.18
N THR A 424 -4.79 -12.08 -4.85
CA THR A 424 -5.20 -12.59 -3.53
C THR A 424 -4.38 -11.96 -2.40
N PHE A 425 -3.09 -11.70 -2.62
CA PHE A 425 -2.27 -10.99 -1.66
C PHE A 425 -2.66 -9.51 -1.49
N VAL A 426 -3.18 -8.85 -2.53
CA VAL A 426 -3.65 -7.45 -2.40
C VAL A 426 -4.78 -7.38 -1.37
N GLU A 427 -5.77 -8.27 -1.50
CA GLU A 427 -6.90 -8.31 -0.59
C GLU A 427 -6.48 -8.74 0.81
N LEU A 428 -5.58 -9.73 0.91
CA LEU A 428 -5.07 -10.20 2.20
C LEU A 428 -4.28 -9.11 2.92
N PHE A 429 -3.37 -8.39 2.26
CA PHE A 429 -2.64 -7.27 2.88
C PHE A 429 -3.59 -6.16 3.33
N ALA A 430 -4.59 -5.80 2.52
CA ALA A 430 -5.59 -4.80 2.92
C ALA A 430 -6.35 -5.22 4.19
N GLU A 431 -6.70 -6.51 4.31
CA GLU A 431 -7.30 -7.06 5.53
C GLU A 431 -6.35 -6.99 6.72
N VAL A 432 -5.09 -7.42 6.57
CA VAL A 432 -4.09 -7.38 7.67
C VAL A 432 -3.78 -5.95 8.10
N PHE A 433 -3.72 -5.00 7.17
CA PHE A 433 -3.52 -3.59 7.48
C PHE A 433 -4.67 -3.01 8.32
N CYS A 434 -5.89 -3.49 8.15
CA CYS A 434 -7.01 -3.14 9.03
C CYS A 434 -6.87 -3.71 10.45
N CYS A 435 -5.98 -4.67 10.70
CA CYS A 435 -5.71 -5.19 12.03
C CYS A 435 -4.61 -4.42 12.79
N LEU A 436 -3.81 -3.59 12.12
CA LEU A 436 -2.70 -2.84 12.73
C LEU A 436 -3.20 -1.89 13.83
N PRO A 437 -2.60 -1.90 15.04
CA PRO A 437 -2.88 -0.91 16.09
C PRO A 437 -2.68 0.53 15.62
N LEU A 438 -3.45 1.47 16.16
CA LEU A 438 -3.44 2.87 15.75
C LEU A 438 -2.44 3.73 16.54
N ALA A 439 -2.11 3.31 17.77
CA ALA A 439 -1.20 4.04 18.64
C ALA A 439 -0.52 3.12 19.66
N HIS A 440 0.59 3.61 20.22
CA HIS A 440 1.34 2.93 21.27
C HIS A 440 1.61 3.89 22.44
N VAL A 441 1.75 3.36 23.64
CA VAL A 441 2.13 4.13 24.83
C VAL A 441 3.27 3.42 25.56
N ILE A 442 4.44 4.06 25.66
CA ILE A 442 5.59 3.52 26.39
C ILE A 442 5.55 3.99 27.84
N ASN A 443 5.55 3.03 28.79
CA ASN A 443 5.58 3.24 30.24
C ASN A 443 4.58 4.30 30.74
N GLN A 444 3.45 4.43 30.06
CA GLN A 444 2.40 5.41 30.32
C GLN A 444 2.88 6.87 30.25
N LYS A 445 4.00 7.13 29.56
CA LYS A 445 4.65 8.45 29.46
C LYS A 445 4.77 8.97 28.03
N VAL A 446 5.12 8.12 27.07
CA VAL A 446 5.35 8.54 25.69
C VAL A 446 4.23 7.98 24.82
N PHE A 447 3.39 8.85 24.25
CA PHE A 447 2.35 8.47 23.30
C PHE A 447 2.90 8.54 21.88
N ILE A 448 2.72 7.46 21.12
CA ILE A 448 3.26 7.32 19.77
C ILE A 448 2.12 7.05 18.80
N VAL A 449 2.05 7.85 17.74
CA VAL A 449 1.02 7.80 16.71
C VAL A 449 1.62 8.19 15.37
N HIS A 450 1.16 7.64 14.24
CA HIS A 450 1.70 8.01 12.93
C HIS A 450 1.42 9.49 12.58
N GLY A 451 0.14 9.84 12.49
CA GLY A 451 -0.39 11.18 12.21
C GLY A 451 -0.24 12.09 13.43
N GLY A 452 -1.32 12.38 14.13
CA GLY A 452 -1.26 13.33 15.23
C GLY A 452 -2.47 13.33 16.15
N LEU A 453 -2.78 14.52 16.68
CA LEU A 453 -3.84 14.71 17.66
C LEU A 453 -5.15 15.13 17.00
N PHE A 454 -6.15 15.42 17.85
CA PHE A 454 -7.56 15.40 17.47
C PHE A 454 -8.17 16.78 17.26
N SER A 455 -9.26 16.82 16.49
CA SER A 455 -10.07 18.02 16.25
C SER A 455 -10.83 18.51 17.48
N VAL A 456 -11.05 17.63 18.46
CA VAL A 456 -11.73 17.92 19.72
C VAL A 456 -10.79 17.76 20.91
N ASP A 457 -11.02 18.54 21.96
CA ASP A 457 -10.35 18.35 23.26
C ASP A 457 -11.06 17.25 24.08
N GLY A 458 -10.42 16.75 25.14
CA GLY A 458 -11.01 15.75 26.03
C GLY A 458 -10.77 14.29 25.67
N VAL A 459 -10.17 14.00 24.50
CA VAL A 459 -9.89 12.62 24.05
C VAL A 459 -8.93 11.91 25.02
N LYS A 460 -9.33 10.75 25.49
CA LYS A 460 -8.57 9.91 26.42
C LYS A 460 -7.94 8.71 25.74
N LEU A 461 -6.91 8.13 26.35
CA LEU A 461 -6.33 6.85 25.90
C LEU A 461 -7.35 5.72 25.85
N SER A 462 -8.40 5.76 26.69
CA SER A 462 -9.52 4.82 26.65
C SER A 462 -10.33 4.92 25.37
N ASP A 463 -10.51 6.13 24.83
CA ASP A 463 -11.29 6.36 23.62
C ASP A 463 -10.54 5.77 22.42
N ILE A 464 -9.22 5.98 22.35
CA ILE A 464 -8.34 5.42 21.31
C ILE A 464 -8.35 3.88 21.39
N ARG A 465 -8.26 3.33 22.59
CA ARG A 465 -8.29 1.87 22.81
C ARG A 465 -9.61 1.24 22.38
N ALA A 466 -10.71 1.98 22.45
CA ALA A 466 -12.06 1.55 22.10
C ALA A 466 -12.42 1.71 20.62
N ILE A 467 -11.55 2.33 19.79
CA ILE A 467 -11.80 2.46 18.35
C ILE A 467 -11.88 1.07 17.72
N ASP A 468 -12.99 0.77 17.05
CA ASP A 468 -13.09 -0.36 16.13
C ASP A 468 -12.30 -0.04 14.86
N ARG A 469 -11.08 -0.57 14.79
CA ARG A 469 -10.11 -0.25 13.74
C ARG A 469 -10.17 -1.17 12.52
N PHE A 470 -11.01 -2.21 12.54
CA PHE A 470 -11.06 -3.27 11.52
C PHE A 470 -11.79 -2.82 10.23
N CYS A 471 -11.42 -1.64 9.75
CA CYS A 471 -11.98 -0.98 8.58
C CYS A 471 -10.92 -0.14 7.86
N GLU A 472 -11.24 0.30 6.65
CA GLU A 472 -10.49 1.39 6.03
C GLU A 472 -10.69 2.68 6.84
N PRO A 473 -9.68 3.57 6.93
CA PRO A 473 -9.83 4.82 7.65
C PRO A 473 -11.05 5.61 7.13
N PRO A 474 -11.95 6.08 8.01
CA PRO A 474 -13.06 6.95 7.62
C PRO A 474 -12.53 8.31 7.14
N GLU A 475 -13.40 9.11 6.51
CA GLU A 475 -13.04 10.48 6.08
C GLU A 475 -12.86 11.45 7.28
N GLU A 476 -13.48 11.16 8.42
CA GLU A 476 -13.46 11.98 9.63
C GLU A 476 -13.43 11.14 10.93
N GLY A 477 -13.18 11.79 12.06
CA GLY A 477 -13.16 11.18 13.39
C GLY A 477 -11.79 10.69 13.85
N LEU A 478 -11.73 10.14 15.06
CA LEU A 478 -10.47 9.87 15.77
C LEU A 478 -9.50 9.01 14.96
N MET A 479 -9.98 7.94 14.30
CA MET A 479 -9.12 7.07 13.49
C MET A 479 -8.50 7.80 12.29
N CYS A 480 -9.27 8.66 11.61
CA CYS A 480 -8.74 9.49 10.53
C CYS A 480 -7.66 10.43 11.07
N GLU A 481 -7.96 11.13 12.16
CA GLU A 481 -7.07 12.16 12.73
C GLU A 481 -5.77 11.58 13.28
N LEU A 482 -5.80 10.38 13.88
CA LEU A 482 -4.61 9.64 14.30
C LEU A 482 -3.67 9.33 13.13
N LEU A 483 -4.20 9.16 11.91
CA LEU A 483 -3.40 8.78 10.74
C LEU A 483 -2.99 9.97 9.87
N TRP A 484 -3.69 11.10 9.95
CA TRP A 484 -3.55 12.19 8.96
C TRP A 484 -3.23 13.58 9.50
N SER A 485 -3.33 13.81 10.81
CA SER A 485 -3.16 15.17 11.36
C SER A 485 -1.69 15.55 11.50
N ASP A 486 -1.40 16.85 11.36
CA ASP A 486 -0.06 17.42 11.46
C ASP A 486 0.01 18.50 12.55
N PRO A 487 1.17 18.67 13.22
CA PRO A 487 1.39 19.81 14.09
C PRO A 487 1.41 21.14 13.30
N GLN A 488 1.12 22.25 13.98
CA GLN A 488 1.33 23.61 13.46
C GLN A 488 2.01 24.52 14.48
N PRO A 489 2.85 25.47 14.05
CA PRO A 489 3.50 26.41 14.97
C PRO A 489 2.51 27.31 15.74
N SER A 490 1.41 27.71 15.10
CA SER A 490 0.39 28.56 15.71
C SER A 490 -0.48 27.79 16.69
N LEU A 491 -0.90 28.47 17.77
CA LEU A 491 -1.86 27.91 18.73
C LEU A 491 -3.23 27.61 18.08
N GLY A 492 -3.99 26.74 18.71
CA GLY A 492 -5.33 26.34 18.28
C GLY A 492 -5.31 25.23 17.25
N ARG A 493 -6.33 25.21 16.37
CA ARG A 493 -6.48 24.24 15.29
C ARG A 493 -6.68 24.97 13.98
N GLY A 494 -6.17 24.38 12.90
CA GLY A 494 -6.30 24.89 11.55
C GLY A 494 -6.72 23.79 10.57
N PRO A 495 -7.12 24.16 9.34
CA PRO A 495 -7.34 23.16 8.30
C PRO A 495 -6.04 22.39 8.04
N SER A 496 -6.15 21.08 7.79
CA SER A 496 -5.00 20.27 7.37
C SER A 496 -4.48 20.76 6.02
N LYS A 497 -3.16 20.89 5.90
CA LYS A 497 -2.50 21.16 4.64
C LYS A 497 -2.68 20.02 3.63
N ARG A 498 -3.02 18.81 4.08
CA ARG A 498 -3.26 17.62 3.26
C ARG A 498 -4.69 17.54 2.73
N GLY A 499 -5.61 18.34 3.28
CA GLY A 499 -7.03 18.30 2.94
C GLY A 499 -7.81 17.14 3.57
N VAL A 500 -7.23 16.48 4.57
CA VAL A 500 -7.79 15.42 5.42
C VAL A 500 -7.10 15.47 6.78
N GLY A 501 -7.82 15.18 7.88
CA GLY A 501 -7.35 15.45 9.24
C GLY A 501 -7.36 16.95 9.59
N LEU A 502 -6.49 17.37 10.51
CA LEU A 502 -6.35 18.78 10.89
C LEU A 502 -4.89 19.17 11.16
N SER A 503 -4.67 20.48 11.27
CA SER A 503 -3.46 21.04 11.86
C SER A 503 -3.71 21.37 13.34
N PHE A 504 -2.83 20.99 14.26
CA PHE A 504 -3.00 21.25 15.71
C PHE A 504 -1.79 21.94 16.35
N GLY A 505 -2.04 22.95 17.18
CA GLY A 505 -1.00 23.75 17.83
C GLY A 505 -0.48 23.17 19.15
N GLY A 506 0.59 23.79 19.67
CA GLY A 506 1.23 23.36 20.91
C GLY A 506 0.34 23.38 22.17
N ASP A 507 -0.72 24.20 22.19
CA ASP A 507 -1.70 24.19 23.28
C ASP A 507 -2.57 22.92 23.26
N VAL A 508 -2.90 22.38 22.07
CA VAL A 508 -3.62 21.11 21.92
C VAL A 508 -2.75 19.96 22.43
N THR A 509 -1.48 19.92 22.04
CA THR A 509 -0.52 18.92 22.54
C THR A 509 -0.38 18.97 24.05
N LYS A 510 -0.18 20.16 24.63
CA LYS A 510 -0.06 20.32 26.07
C LYS A 510 -1.30 19.84 26.83
N ARG A 511 -2.51 20.19 26.36
CA ARG A 511 -3.77 19.74 26.97
C ARG A 511 -3.90 18.22 26.92
N PHE A 512 -3.70 17.59 25.76
CA PHE A 512 -3.79 16.14 25.61
C PHE A 512 -2.82 15.40 26.54
N LEU A 513 -1.57 15.85 26.61
CA LEU A 513 -0.55 15.27 27.48
C LEU A 513 -0.93 15.39 28.97
N GLN A 514 -1.33 16.58 29.42
CA GLN A 514 -1.75 16.83 30.80
C GLN A 514 -2.96 15.97 31.19
N GLU A 515 -3.96 15.91 30.31
CA GLU A 515 -5.20 15.19 30.54
C GLU A 515 -5.07 13.67 30.58
N ASN A 516 -3.99 13.14 30.01
CA ASN A 516 -3.70 11.70 29.96
C ASN A 516 -2.46 11.31 30.78
N ASN A 517 -1.89 12.24 31.56
CA ASN A 517 -0.69 12.04 32.38
C ASN A 517 0.56 11.59 31.59
N LEU A 518 0.68 12.07 30.36
CA LEU A 518 1.79 11.79 29.45
C LEU A 518 2.81 12.93 29.45
N ASP A 519 4.04 12.63 29.02
CA ASP A 519 5.16 13.57 29.01
C ASP A 519 5.50 14.07 27.59
N LEU A 520 5.30 13.22 26.57
CA LEU A 520 5.74 13.42 25.19
C LEU A 520 4.81 12.76 24.17
N VAL A 521 4.59 13.42 23.03
CA VAL A 521 4.05 12.82 21.80
C VAL A 521 5.20 12.57 20.82
N VAL A 522 5.28 11.36 20.26
CA VAL A 522 6.16 11.04 19.12
C VAL A 522 5.29 10.70 17.93
N ARG A 523 5.62 11.26 16.76
CA ARG A 523 4.88 11.05 15.52
C ARG A 523 5.78 10.98 14.29
N SER A 524 5.23 10.67 13.11
CA SER A 524 6.02 10.50 11.87
C SER A 524 5.47 11.31 10.68
N HIS A 525 5.01 10.70 9.55
CA HIS A 525 4.16 11.25 8.47
C HIS A 525 4.68 12.47 7.65
N GLU A 526 5.57 13.28 8.20
CA GLU A 526 6.16 14.46 7.58
C GLU A 526 7.66 14.25 7.40
N VAL A 527 8.12 14.42 6.17
CA VAL A 527 9.55 14.44 5.85
C VAL A 527 10.19 15.62 6.58
N LYS A 528 11.29 15.36 7.29
CA LYS A 528 12.11 16.39 7.95
C LYS A 528 13.54 16.32 7.43
N ASP A 529 14.18 17.47 7.20
CA ASP A 529 15.53 17.54 6.61
C ASP A 529 16.57 16.73 7.40
N GLU A 530 16.54 16.80 8.73
CA GLU A 530 17.45 16.06 9.61
C GLU A 530 16.89 14.70 10.06
N GLY A 531 15.78 14.25 9.45
CA GLY A 531 15.08 13.02 9.82
C GLY A 531 14.22 13.15 11.08
N TYR A 532 14.27 14.28 11.77
CA TYR A 532 13.40 14.58 12.91
C TYR A 532 13.17 16.08 13.07
N GLU A 533 12.16 16.43 13.86
CA GLU A 533 11.94 17.80 14.35
C GLU A 533 11.37 17.78 15.77
N ILE A 534 11.80 18.71 16.62
CA ILE A 534 11.28 18.87 17.99
C ILE A 534 10.41 20.12 18.01
N GLU A 535 9.12 19.92 18.26
CA GLU A 535 8.09 20.93 18.12
C GLU A 535 7.34 21.12 19.46
N HIS A 536 6.49 22.15 19.51
CA HIS A 536 5.56 22.40 20.64
C HIS A 536 6.25 22.46 22.01
N ASP A 537 7.36 23.21 22.11
CA ASP A 537 8.18 23.36 23.33
C ASP A 537 8.74 22.02 23.86
N GLY A 538 9.14 21.13 22.94
CA GLY A 538 9.72 19.83 23.29
C GLY A 538 8.69 18.78 23.72
N LYS A 539 7.39 19.04 23.46
CA LYS A 539 6.29 18.13 23.79
C LYS A 539 5.83 17.27 22.61
N LEU A 540 6.34 17.55 21.42
CA LEU A 540 6.11 16.75 20.23
C LEU A 540 7.44 16.52 19.51
N ILE A 541 7.67 15.30 19.07
CA ILE A 541 8.80 14.97 18.19
C ILE A 541 8.27 14.28 16.95
N THR A 542 8.60 14.84 15.79
CA THR A 542 8.42 14.17 14.50
C THR A 542 9.68 13.36 14.19
N VAL A 543 9.55 12.08 13.84
CA VAL A 543 10.65 11.19 13.42
C VAL A 543 10.32 10.54 12.08
N PHE A 544 11.29 10.54 11.16
CA PHE A 544 11.12 10.05 9.79
C PHE A 544 12.31 9.18 9.40
N SER A 545 12.07 7.94 8.96
CA SER A 545 13.13 6.92 8.80
C SER A 545 13.42 6.56 7.34
N ALA A 546 12.92 7.34 6.37
CA ALA A 546 13.22 7.20 4.95
C ALA A 546 14.22 8.30 4.50
N PRO A 547 15.54 8.08 4.58
CA PRO A 547 16.54 9.05 4.14
C PRO A 547 16.48 9.22 2.62
N ASN A 548 16.84 10.41 2.12
CA ASN A 548 16.76 10.78 0.71
C ASN A 548 15.43 10.35 0.07
N TYR A 549 14.32 10.70 0.73
CA TYR A 549 13.00 10.18 0.40
C TYR A 549 12.68 10.31 -1.09
N CYS A 550 12.19 9.20 -1.67
CA CYS A 550 11.89 9.06 -3.10
C CYS A 550 13.08 9.38 -4.03
N ASP A 551 14.31 9.10 -3.59
CA ASP A 551 15.57 9.39 -4.28
C ASP A 551 15.76 10.86 -4.65
N GLN A 552 15.01 11.74 -3.98
CA GLN A 552 14.88 13.12 -4.42
C GLN A 552 15.05 14.17 -3.34
N MET A 553 14.57 13.92 -2.13
CA MET A 553 14.49 14.95 -1.09
C MET A 553 15.85 15.29 -0.47
N GLY A 554 16.80 14.36 -0.45
CA GLY A 554 18.12 14.57 0.17
C GLY A 554 18.12 14.71 1.70
N ASN A 555 16.98 14.48 2.36
CA ASN A 555 16.86 14.48 3.82
C ASN A 555 17.67 13.33 4.46
N LYS A 556 18.00 13.47 5.75
CA LYS A 556 18.44 12.35 6.58
C LYS A 556 17.22 11.53 7.04
N GLY A 557 17.48 10.32 7.50
CA GLY A 557 16.54 9.52 8.29
C GLY A 557 16.94 9.60 9.76
N ALA A 558 16.01 9.33 10.67
CA ALA A 558 16.31 9.18 12.09
C ALA A 558 15.48 8.06 12.72
N PHE A 559 15.96 7.58 13.87
CA PHE A 559 15.19 6.76 14.81
C PHE A 559 15.45 7.27 16.24
N ILE A 560 14.53 6.99 17.17
CA ILE A 560 14.63 7.42 18.57
C ILE A 560 14.81 6.21 19.47
N ARG A 561 15.82 6.22 20.33
CA ARG A 561 15.97 5.25 21.42
C ARG A 561 15.45 5.85 22.72
N PHE A 562 14.58 5.12 23.40
CA PHE A 562 14.12 5.41 24.75
C PHE A 562 14.71 4.38 25.71
N GLU A 563 15.40 4.83 26.75
CA GLU A 563 15.93 3.96 27.81
C GLU A 563 15.18 4.24 29.11
N ALA A 564 14.73 3.19 29.79
CA ALA A 564 14.03 3.32 31.06
C ALA A 564 15.04 3.37 32.23
N PRO A 565 14.77 4.16 33.28
CA PRO A 565 13.47 4.76 33.60
C PRO A 565 13.25 6.17 33.05
N GLU A 566 14.28 6.88 32.58
CA GLU A 566 14.15 8.30 32.23
C GLU A 566 13.35 8.56 30.96
N LEU A 567 13.34 7.62 30.02
CA LEU A 567 12.68 7.71 28.71
C LEU A 567 13.00 9.03 27.98
N LYS A 568 14.24 9.51 28.13
CA LYS A 568 14.72 10.65 27.35
C LYS A 568 14.90 10.21 25.89
N PRO A 569 14.39 10.98 24.91
CA PRO A 569 14.54 10.64 23.51
C PRO A 569 16.01 10.81 23.09
N ASN A 570 16.70 9.70 22.81
CA ASN A 570 18.01 9.70 22.17
C ASN A 570 17.83 9.53 20.66
N ILE A 571 17.90 10.64 19.93
CA ILE A 571 17.65 10.68 18.48
C ILE A 571 18.95 10.39 17.73
N VAL A 572 18.93 9.39 16.85
CA VAL A 572 20.07 9.00 16.02
C VAL A 572 19.71 9.22 14.55
N THR A 573 20.49 10.03 13.86
CA THR A 573 20.31 10.32 12.42
C THR A 573 21.20 9.44 11.55
N PHE A 574 20.74 9.10 10.35
CA PHE A 574 21.48 8.32 9.35
C PHE A 574 21.20 8.82 7.93
N SER A 575 22.07 8.48 6.99
CA SER A 575 21.95 8.82 5.57
C SER A 575 21.49 7.63 4.73
N ALA A 576 21.01 7.91 3.53
CA ALA A 576 20.58 6.89 2.58
C ALA A 576 21.75 6.02 2.11
N VAL A 577 21.45 4.76 1.82
CA VAL A 577 22.41 3.81 1.25
C VAL A 577 22.07 3.48 -0.21
N PRO A 578 23.05 3.00 -1.01
CA PRO A 578 22.77 2.57 -2.38
C PRO A 578 21.75 1.42 -2.44
N HIS A 579 20.90 1.46 -3.45
CA HIS A 579 19.94 0.40 -3.78
C HIS A 579 19.97 0.10 -5.30
N PRO A 580 19.39 -1.02 -5.76
CA PRO A 580 19.26 -1.32 -7.19
C PRO A 580 18.49 -0.24 -7.95
N ASP A 581 18.75 -0.12 -9.25
CA ASP A 581 18.14 0.86 -10.16
C ASP A 581 16.68 0.51 -10.49
N VAL A 582 15.82 0.61 -9.47
CA VAL A 582 14.36 0.55 -9.59
C VAL A 582 13.82 1.87 -9.06
N LYS A 583 13.40 2.73 -9.98
CA LYS A 583 12.91 4.08 -9.64
C LYS A 583 11.78 4.02 -8.62
N PRO A 584 11.65 5.00 -7.72
CA PRO A 584 10.48 5.16 -6.87
C PRO A 584 9.21 5.17 -7.73
N MET A 585 8.13 4.65 -7.17
CA MET A 585 6.81 4.64 -7.78
C MET A 585 6.77 3.87 -9.11
N ALA A 586 7.67 2.91 -9.32
CA ALA A 586 7.73 2.09 -10.53
C ALA A 586 6.42 1.32 -10.78
N TYR A 587 5.76 0.90 -9.69
CA TYR A 587 4.51 0.14 -9.68
C TYR A 587 3.26 0.97 -9.42
N ALA A 588 3.42 2.29 -9.21
CA ALA A 588 2.32 3.20 -8.94
C ALA A 588 1.40 3.40 -10.15
N ASN A 589 0.25 4.03 -9.90
CA ASN A 589 -0.70 4.34 -10.96
C ASN A 589 0.00 5.12 -12.09
N ASN A 590 -0.10 4.62 -13.32
CA ASN A 590 0.53 5.23 -14.49
C ASN A 590 0.14 6.71 -14.65
N PHE A 591 -1.07 7.08 -14.26
CA PHE A 591 -1.54 8.45 -14.34
C PHE A 591 -0.83 9.35 -13.32
N LEU A 592 -0.67 8.92 -12.07
CA LEU A 592 0.03 9.71 -11.05
C LEU A 592 1.51 9.90 -11.40
N ARG A 593 2.17 8.88 -11.96
CA ARG A 593 3.58 8.95 -12.39
C ARG A 593 3.84 10.03 -13.45
N MET A 594 2.80 10.52 -14.14
CA MET A 594 2.93 11.62 -15.11
C MET A 594 3.10 13.00 -14.47
N PHE A 595 3.03 13.09 -13.14
CA PHE A 595 3.12 14.34 -12.37
C PHE A 595 4.35 14.40 -11.44
N GLN A 596 5.21 13.37 -11.48
CA GLN A 596 6.44 13.31 -10.69
C GLN A 596 7.58 14.09 -11.32
#